data_AF-A0A928BX31-F1
#
_entry.id   AF-A0A928BX31-F1
#
_cell.length_a   1.000
_cell.length_b   1.000
_cell.length_c   1.000
_cell.angle_alpha   90.00
_cell.angle_beta   90.00
_cell.angle_gamma   90.00
#
_symmetry.space_group_name_H-M   'P 1'
#
loop_
_entity.id
_entity.type
_entity.pdbx_description
1 polymer ?
#
loop_
_entity_poly.entity_id
_entity_poly.type
_entity_poly.pdbx_seq_one_letter_code
_entity_poly.pdbx_strand_id
1 'polypeptide(L)'
;MKKLLSLLLVLVTIISCCNHTVDEKYAEAISLHMSGEYEDAFKIYAQISVDTGATWRVRCNALFAMSLIEDAVNKDRAAAIRYINKCIEYINRCIELATPNEFSFLYAYKGDYSMHYGVPDSAIYYCKKALSMPHDNRTEYVAHYALYNSYQQKGLMDSAFYHKQLFDKVCESGKLDAYSTLTDDAFNMELQSKLEIQHKDDDNNNILYLIVTVAVALIIIIYIVVKKWHKTHPAIIEPNDDIVNSVESCKQCFEQTETFRLLNELRIKEKELYKTSFDKRDLLEKEVFQSFNKVNAVLIDKYKLSADELMCCDCSYIGISNNVIAYISYSSPAAIRKRKERLRHKLSPLHYSVFFKN
;
A
#
# COMPACT_ATOMS: atom_id res chain seq x y z
N MET A 1 27.48 -4.42 -8.13
CA MET A 1 27.12 -3.10 -8.68
C MET A 1 26.69 -3.16 -10.15
N LYS A 2 27.58 -3.33 -11.16
CA LYS A 2 27.17 -3.28 -12.59
C LYS A 2 25.95 -4.16 -12.99
N LYS A 3 25.87 -5.42 -12.51
CA LYS A 3 24.72 -6.31 -12.74
C LYS A 3 23.41 -5.88 -12.04
N LEU A 4 23.50 -5.07 -10.98
CA LEU A 4 22.32 -4.54 -10.28
C LEU A 4 21.75 -3.32 -11.02
N LEU A 5 22.63 -2.46 -11.53
CA LEU A 5 22.26 -1.26 -12.28
C LEU A 5 21.54 -1.60 -13.60
N SER A 6 22.01 -2.62 -14.30
CA SER A 6 21.39 -3.12 -15.54
C SER A 6 20.01 -3.73 -15.31
N LEU A 7 19.81 -4.46 -14.20
CA LEU A 7 18.51 -5.01 -13.85
C LEU A 7 17.49 -3.90 -13.50
N LEU A 8 17.95 -2.87 -12.78
CA LEU A 8 17.16 -1.67 -12.47
C LEU A 8 16.75 -0.90 -13.73
N LEU A 9 17.68 -0.72 -14.68
CA LEU A 9 17.38 -0.03 -15.94
C LEU A 9 16.29 -0.75 -16.73
N VAL A 10 16.41 -2.08 -16.88
CA VAL A 10 15.41 -2.91 -17.58
C VAL A 10 14.05 -2.88 -16.88
N LEU A 11 14.02 -2.92 -15.54
CA LEU A 11 12.78 -2.76 -14.77
C LEU A 11 12.12 -1.40 -15.03
N VAL A 12 12.90 -0.31 -15.04
CA VAL A 12 12.38 1.03 -15.34
C VAL A 12 11.86 1.13 -16.77
N THR A 13 12.53 0.53 -17.77
CA THR A 13 12.00 0.51 -19.15
C THR A 13 10.70 -0.29 -19.26
N ILE A 14 10.62 -1.45 -18.61
CA ILE A 14 9.40 -2.29 -18.61
C ILE A 14 8.25 -1.56 -17.90
N ILE A 15 8.49 -0.92 -16.76
CA ILE A 15 7.48 -0.13 -16.04
C ILE A 15 7.01 1.05 -16.89
N SER A 16 7.93 1.74 -17.57
CA SER A 16 7.61 2.88 -18.45
C SER A 16 6.82 2.48 -19.70
N CYS A 17 7.07 1.29 -20.27
CA CYS A 17 6.36 0.82 -21.47
C CYS A 17 5.03 0.12 -21.19
N CYS A 18 4.66 -0.12 -19.93
CA CYS A 18 3.44 -0.87 -19.58
C CYS A 18 2.34 -0.05 -18.91
N ASN A 19 2.62 1.19 -18.49
CA ASN A 19 1.66 2.06 -17.80
C ASN A 19 1.32 3.32 -18.62
N HIS A 20 0.61 3.15 -19.73
CA HIS A 20 -0.25 4.23 -20.19
C HIS A 20 -1.28 4.53 -19.11
N THR A 21 -1.38 5.79 -18.70
CA THR A 21 -2.34 6.19 -17.67
C THR A 21 -3.77 5.97 -18.18
N VAL A 22 -4.73 5.89 -17.26
CA VAL A 22 -6.15 5.79 -17.66
C VAL A 22 -6.56 7.01 -18.48
N ASP A 23 -6.03 8.19 -18.17
CA ASP A 23 -6.35 9.44 -18.84
C ASP A 23 -5.74 9.52 -20.26
N GLU A 24 -4.52 9.00 -20.47
CA GLU A 24 -3.92 8.84 -21.81
C GLU A 24 -4.78 7.94 -22.70
N LYS A 25 -5.19 6.77 -22.20
CA LYS A 25 -6.11 5.86 -22.91
C LYS A 25 -7.46 6.52 -23.20
N TYR A 26 -7.97 7.33 -22.28
CA TYR A 26 -9.24 8.03 -22.46
C TYR A 26 -9.13 9.13 -23.54
N ALA A 27 -8.01 9.84 -23.60
CA ALA A 27 -7.72 10.79 -24.68
C ALA A 27 -7.54 10.10 -26.04
N GLU A 28 -6.84 8.96 -26.10
CA GLU A 28 -6.72 8.12 -27.29
C GLU A 28 -8.11 7.65 -27.80
N ALA A 29 -8.96 7.16 -26.91
CA ALA A 29 -10.33 6.75 -27.24
C ALA A 29 -11.21 7.90 -27.78
N ILE A 30 -11.02 9.13 -27.29
CA ILE A 30 -11.68 10.32 -27.84
C ILE A 30 -11.14 10.63 -29.23
N SER A 31 -9.82 10.63 -29.42
CA SER A 31 -9.19 10.88 -30.72
C SER A 31 -9.72 9.91 -31.79
N LEU A 32 -9.74 8.61 -31.49
CA LEU A 32 -10.29 7.58 -32.39
C LEU A 32 -11.79 7.81 -32.67
N HIS A 33 -12.58 8.18 -31.65
CA HIS A 33 -14.00 8.48 -31.84
C HIS A 33 -14.21 9.66 -32.80
N MET A 34 -13.46 10.75 -32.65
CA MET A 34 -13.55 11.93 -33.51
C MET A 34 -13.08 11.65 -34.95
N SER A 35 -12.08 10.78 -35.13
CA SER A 35 -11.65 10.28 -36.44
C SER A 35 -12.64 9.30 -37.10
N GLY A 36 -13.70 8.89 -36.42
CA GLY A 36 -14.67 7.89 -36.91
C GLY A 36 -14.21 6.43 -36.76
N GLU A 37 -13.10 6.19 -36.06
CA GLU A 37 -12.54 4.86 -35.76
C GLU A 37 -13.28 4.21 -34.57
N TYR A 38 -14.60 4.12 -34.69
CA TYR A 38 -15.50 3.79 -33.58
C TYR A 38 -15.26 2.41 -32.96
N GLU A 39 -14.82 1.42 -33.74
CA GLU A 39 -14.55 0.06 -33.23
C GLU A 39 -13.37 0.05 -32.26
N ASP A 40 -12.29 0.77 -32.59
CA ASP A 40 -11.09 0.84 -31.76
C ASP A 40 -11.27 1.78 -30.58
N ALA A 41 -11.96 2.92 -30.77
CA ALA A 41 -12.44 3.75 -29.67
C ALA A 41 -13.26 2.94 -28.65
N PHE A 42 -14.20 2.10 -29.13
CA PHE A 42 -15.03 1.25 -28.29
C PHE A 42 -14.22 0.21 -27.51
N LYS A 43 -13.19 -0.41 -28.13
CA LYS A 43 -12.28 -1.34 -27.42
C LYS A 43 -11.57 -0.66 -26.25
N ILE A 44 -11.10 0.58 -26.42
CA ILE A 44 -10.41 1.31 -25.36
C ILE A 44 -11.41 1.76 -24.27
N TYR A 45 -12.57 2.30 -24.63
CA TYR A 45 -13.62 2.62 -23.65
C TYR A 45 -14.06 1.39 -22.84
N ALA A 46 -14.17 0.23 -23.49
CA ALA A 46 -14.50 -1.03 -22.81
C ALA A 46 -13.44 -1.41 -21.77
N GLN A 47 -12.14 -1.30 -22.10
CA GLN A 47 -11.04 -1.51 -21.14
C GLN A 47 -11.12 -0.53 -19.96
N ILE A 48 -11.30 0.76 -20.24
CA ILE A 48 -11.42 1.81 -19.21
C ILE A 48 -12.62 1.54 -18.28
N SER A 49 -13.75 1.07 -18.80
CA SER A 49 -14.97 0.83 -18.02
C SER A 49 -14.82 -0.24 -16.92
N VAL A 50 -13.82 -1.13 -17.05
CA VAL A 50 -13.51 -2.21 -16.09
C VAL A 50 -12.19 -2.00 -15.34
N ASP A 51 -11.35 -1.05 -15.74
CA ASP A 51 -10.05 -0.78 -15.12
C ASP A 51 -10.22 -0.31 -13.66
N THR A 52 -9.63 -1.05 -12.71
CA THR A 52 -9.73 -0.72 -11.28
C THR A 52 -9.02 0.58 -10.90
N GLY A 53 -8.05 1.04 -11.68
CA GLY A 53 -7.37 2.33 -11.49
C GLY A 53 -8.17 3.52 -12.02
N ALA A 54 -9.15 3.31 -12.89
CA ALA A 54 -9.97 4.39 -13.44
C ALA A 54 -10.91 4.97 -12.39
N THR A 55 -11.04 6.30 -12.33
CA THR A 55 -12.03 6.96 -11.48
C THR A 55 -13.46 6.60 -11.93
N TRP A 56 -14.42 6.60 -11.02
CA TRP A 56 -15.82 6.28 -11.34
C TRP A 56 -16.41 7.20 -12.40
N ARG A 57 -15.98 8.47 -12.45
CA ARG A 57 -16.39 9.44 -13.46
C ARG A 57 -15.86 9.07 -14.85
N VAL A 58 -14.58 8.71 -14.95
CA VAL A 58 -13.98 8.27 -16.22
C VAL A 58 -14.62 6.98 -16.73
N ARG A 59 -14.90 6.00 -15.85
CA ARG A 59 -15.66 4.78 -16.22
C ARG A 59 -17.08 5.10 -16.70
N CYS A 60 -17.77 6.03 -16.04
CA CYS A 60 -19.11 6.47 -16.43
C CYS A 60 -19.10 7.17 -17.80
N ASN A 61 -18.11 8.02 -18.07
CA ASN A 61 -17.96 8.70 -19.36
C ASN A 61 -17.64 7.69 -20.47
N ALA A 62 -16.74 6.73 -20.23
CA ALA A 62 -16.44 5.66 -21.18
C ALA A 62 -17.68 4.82 -21.52
N LEU A 63 -18.47 4.41 -20.52
CA LEU A 63 -19.74 3.72 -20.74
C LEU A 63 -20.77 4.58 -21.49
N PHE A 64 -20.82 5.89 -21.23
CA PHE A 64 -21.69 6.80 -21.97
C PHE A 64 -21.27 6.90 -23.44
N ALA A 65 -19.97 7.05 -23.72
CA ALA A 65 -19.42 7.04 -25.07
C ALA A 65 -19.71 5.72 -25.81
N MET A 66 -19.55 4.57 -25.14
CA MET A 66 -19.98 3.26 -25.69
C MET A 66 -21.47 3.24 -26.01
N SER A 67 -22.32 3.83 -25.17
CA SER A 67 -23.77 3.89 -25.42
C SER A 67 -24.12 4.72 -26.66
N LEU A 68 -23.38 5.81 -26.92
CA LEU A 68 -23.53 6.62 -28.14
C LEU A 68 -23.07 5.85 -29.39
N ILE A 69 -21.96 5.11 -29.32
CA ILE A 69 -21.47 4.29 -30.43
C ILE A 69 -22.49 3.19 -30.79
N GLU A 70 -23.01 2.47 -29.80
CA GLU A 70 -24.02 1.43 -30.04
C GLU A 70 -25.31 1.99 -30.64
N ASP A 71 -25.77 3.13 -30.12
CA ASP A 71 -26.97 3.81 -30.60
C ASP A 71 -26.82 4.32 -32.04
N ALA A 72 -25.75 5.10 -32.28
CA ALA A 72 -25.58 5.89 -33.48
C ALA A 72 -24.92 5.12 -34.62
N VAL A 73 -23.95 4.25 -34.32
CA VAL A 73 -23.17 3.49 -35.32
C VAL A 73 -23.78 2.11 -35.52
N ASN A 74 -23.84 1.28 -34.47
CA ASN A 74 -24.27 -0.12 -34.57
C ASN A 74 -25.79 -0.30 -34.64
N LYS A 75 -26.55 0.74 -34.24
CA LYS A 75 -28.01 0.72 -34.04
C LYS A 75 -28.51 -0.29 -33.00
N ASP A 76 -27.65 -0.85 -32.15
CA ASP A 76 -28.07 -1.68 -30.99
C ASP A 76 -28.54 -0.79 -29.83
N ARG A 77 -29.78 -0.31 -29.94
CA ARG A 77 -30.46 0.47 -28.89
C ARG A 77 -30.59 -0.33 -27.58
N ALA A 78 -30.58 -1.67 -27.62
CA ALA A 78 -30.59 -2.48 -26.40
C ALA A 78 -29.22 -2.47 -25.70
N ALA A 79 -28.11 -2.50 -26.45
CA ALA A 79 -26.76 -2.29 -25.90
C ALA A 79 -26.61 -0.90 -25.30
N ALA A 80 -27.03 0.14 -26.01
CA ALA A 80 -27.01 1.51 -25.52
C ALA A 80 -27.73 1.64 -24.16
N ILE A 81 -28.93 1.06 -24.02
CA ILE A 81 -29.67 1.02 -22.74
C ILE A 81 -28.91 0.21 -21.66
N ARG A 82 -28.24 -0.90 -21.99
CA ARG A 82 -27.41 -1.66 -21.03
C ARG A 82 -26.27 -0.80 -20.48
N TYR A 83 -25.58 -0.04 -21.32
CA TYR A 83 -24.49 0.84 -20.89
C TYR A 83 -24.98 2.02 -20.06
N ILE A 84 -26.08 2.69 -20.44
CA ILE A 84 -26.70 3.75 -19.61
C ILE A 84 -27.14 3.22 -18.24
N ASN A 85 -27.67 2.00 -18.15
CA ASN A 85 -27.97 1.38 -16.86
C ASN A 85 -26.72 1.21 -15.99
N LYS A 86 -25.57 0.89 -16.58
CA LYS A 86 -24.29 0.81 -15.86
C LYS A 86 -23.73 2.18 -15.46
N CYS A 87 -23.90 3.21 -16.28
CA CYS A 87 -23.62 4.60 -15.88
C CYS A 87 -24.43 4.95 -14.61
N ILE A 88 -25.75 4.74 -14.63
CA ILE A 88 -26.64 5.02 -13.50
C ILE A 88 -26.26 4.18 -12.26
N GLU A 89 -25.87 2.90 -12.42
CA GLU A 89 -25.37 2.06 -11.32
C GLU A 89 -24.10 2.65 -10.68
N TYR A 90 -23.14 3.12 -11.48
CA TYR A 90 -21.91 3.72 -10.97
C TYR A 90 -22.15 5.07 -10.29
N ILE A 91 -22.92 5.99 -10.88
CA ILE A 91 -23.19 7.28 -10.24
C ILE A 91 -23.94 7.10 -8.91
N ASN A 92 -24.89 6.14 -8.82
CA ASN A 92 -25.55 5.82 -7.55
C ASN A 92 -24.61 5.33 -6.45
N ARG A 93 -23.47 4.69 -6.79
CA ARG A 93 -22.44 4.28 -5.82
C ARG A 93 -21.53 5.43 -5.37
N CYS A 94 -21.57 6.56 -6.06
CA CYS A 94 -20.66 7.70 -5.87
C CYS A 94 -21.45 9.01 -5.72
N ILE A 95 -22.59 8.96 -5.03
CA ILE A 95 -23.56 10.05 -4.93
C ILE A 95 -22.97 11.36 -4.36
N GLU A 96 -21.91 11.26 -3.55
CA GLU A 96 -21.17 12.40 -2.98
C GLU A 96 -20.37 13.21 -4.03
N LEU A 97 -20.08 12.60 -5.20
CA LEU A 97 -19.32 13.21 -6.29
C LEU A 97 -20.19 13.52 -7.52
N ALA A 98 -21.46 13.13 -7.49
CA ALA A 98 -22.40 13.27 -8.59
C ALA A 98 -23.11 14.62 -8.54
N THR A 99 -23.09 15.37 -9.64
CA THR A 99 -23.99 16.52 -9.77
C THR A 99 -25.42 16.01 -10.07
N PRO A 100 -26.48 16.62 -9.50
CA PRO A 100 -27.86 16.23 -9.82
C PRO A 100 -28.17 16.27 -11.34
N ASN A 101 -27.52 17.17 -12.07
CA ASN A 101 -27.67 17.31 -13.51
C ASN A 101 -27.16 16.08 -14.28
N GLU A 102 -26.07 15.42 -13.85
CA GLU A 102 -25.54 14.21 -14.50
C GLU A 102 -26.55 13.05 -14.45
N PHE A 103 -27.32 12.91 -13.37
CA PHE A 103 -28.43 11.96 -13.32
C PHE A 103 -29.53 12.32 -14.32
N SER A 104 -29.96 13.59 -14.35
CA SER A 104 -31.03 14.04 -15.24
C SER A 104 -30.71 13.74 -16.71
N PHE A 105 -29.47 14.01 -17.12
CA PHE A 105 -28.96 13.78 -18.47
C PHE A 105 -28.97 12.29 -18.85
N LEU A 106 -28.46 11.40 -18.00
CA LEU A 106 -28.49 9.95 -18.24
C LEU A 106 -29.92 9.39 -18.34
N TYR A 107 -30.85 9.90 -17.53
CA TYR A 107 -32.26 9.49 -17.61
C TYR A 107 -32.94 10.01 -18.90
N ALA A 108 -32.56 11.20 -19.41
CA ALA A 108 -33.06 11.69 -20.69
C ALA A 108 -32.60 10.80 -21.85
N TYR A 109 -31.30 10.49 -21.93
CA TYR A 109 -30.76 9.56 -22.95
C TYR A 109 -31.35 8.15 -22.82
N LYS A 110 -31.57 7.65 -21.60
CA LYS A 110 -32.27 6.37 -21.39
C LYS A 110 -33.68 6.40 -21.98
N GLY A 111 -34.37 7.53 -21.87
CA GLY A 111 -35.69 7.74 -22.43
C GLY A 111 -35.68 7.81 -23.96
N ASP A 112 -34.73 8.53 -24.54
CA ASP A 112 -34.51 8.61 -25.99
C ASP A 112 -34.21 7.23 -26.61
N TYR A 113 -33.27 6.48 -26.02
CA TYR A 113 -32.97 5.12 -26.47
C TYR A 113 -34.18 4.19 -26.31
N SER A 114 -34.98 4.36 -25.25
CA SER A 114 -36.23 3.61 -25.03
C SER A 114 -37.28 3.92 -26.11
N MET A 115 -37.37 5.18 -26.55
CA MET A 115 -38.26 5.60 -27.64
C MET A 115 -37.82 4.97 -28.96
N HIS A 116 -36.52 5.05 -29.29
CA HIS A 116 -35.98 4.45 -30.51
C HIS A 116 -36.03 2.92 -30.50
N TYR A 117 -36.00 2.29 -29.33
CA TYR A 117 -36.23 0.85 -29.17
C TYR A 117 -37.72 0.44 -29.25
N GLY A 118 -38.65 1.39 -29.40
CA GLY A 118 -40.08 1.11 -29.57
C GLY A 118 -40.82 0.79 -28.26
N VAL A 119 -40.31 1.24 -27.11
CA VAL A 119 -40.97 1.09 -25.79
C VAL A 119 -41.39 2.47 -25.22
N PRO A 120 -42.40 3.13 -25.82
CA PRO A 120 -42.73 4.53 -25.52
C PRO A 120 -43.16 4.79 -24.08
N ASP A 121 -43.74 3.81 -23.37
CA ASP A 121 -44.06 3.97 -21.94
C ASP A 121 -42.81 4.08 -21.05
N SER A 122 -41.77 3.30 -21.35
CA SER A 122 -40.46 3.42 -20.70
C SER A 122 -39.80 4.76 -21.03
N ALA A 123 -39.90 5.19 -22.29
CA ALA A 123 -39.41 6.50 -22.72
C ALA A 123 -40.07 7.65 -21.96
N ILE A 124 -41.41 7.68 -21.92
CA ILE A 124 -42.19 8.68 -21.20
C ILE A 124 -41.83 8.68 -19.70
N TYR A 125 -41.67 7.50 -19.08
CA TYR A 125 -41.26 7.40 -17.68
C TYR A 125 -39.87 8.01 -17.44
N TYR A 126 -38.85 7.62 -18.22
CA TYR A 126 -37.48 8.09 -18.00
C TYR A 126 -37.29 9.57 -18.34
N CYS A 127 -37.91 10.09 -19.40
CA CYS A 127 -37.87 11.51 -19.73
C CYS A 127 -38.60 12.38 -18.69
N LYS A 128 -39.77 11.96 -18.18
CA LYS A 128 -40.42 12.65 -17.05
C LYS A 128 -39.57 12.62 -15.79
N LYS A 129 -38.89 11.50 -15.53
CA LYS A 129 -37.96 11.39 -14.40
C LYS A 129 -36.77 12.34 -14.56
N ALA A 130 -36.18 12.43 -15.75
CA ALA A 130 -35.12 13.40 -16.08
C ALA A 130 -35.52 14.84 -15.72
N LEU A 131 -36.68 15.28 -16.25
CA LEU A 131 -37.22 16.63 -16.04
C LEU A 131 -37.69 16.90 -14.60
N SER A 132 -37.83 15.87 -13.76
CA SER A 132 -38.21 16.03 -12.33
C SER A 132 -37.02 16.27 -11.40
N MET A 133 -35.79 16.14 -11.89
CA MET A 133 -34.54 16.41 -11.16
C MET A 133 -33.97 17.78 -11.59
N PRO A 134 -33.00 18.38 -10.88
CA PRO A 134 -32.27 19.53 -11.41
C PRO A 134 -31.58 19.14 -12.72
N HIS A 135 -31.73 19.98 -13.75
CA HIS A 135 -31.35 19.65 -15.12
C HIS A 135 -30.92 20.89 -15.91
N ASP A 136 -30.34 20.66 -17.09
CA ASP A 136 -29.90 21.69 -18.04
C ASP A 136 -30.69 21.65 -19.36
N ASN A 137 -30.49 22.65 -20.23
CA ASN A 137 -31.18 22.73 -21.52
C ASN A 137 -30.90 21.51 -22.44
N ARG A 138 -29.75 20.84 -22.28
CA ARG A 138 -29.43 19.62 -23.05
C ARG A 138 -30.35 18.47 -22.62
N THR A 139 -30.60 18.37 -21.32
CA THR A 139 -31.57 17.44 -20.76
C THR A 139 -33.00 17.78 -21.20
N GLU A 140 -33.39 19.07 -21.20
CA GLU A 140 -34.69 19.50 -21.74
C GLU A 140 -34.86 19.12 -23.22
N TYR A 141 -33.85 19.41 -24.05
CA TYR A 141 -33.83 19.09 -25.48
C TYR A 141 -34.07 17.60 -25.73
N VAL A 142 -33.24 16.72 -25.14
CA VAL A 142 -33.35 15.27 -25.32
C VAL A 142 -34.68 14.75 -24.76
N ALA A 143 -35.08 15.18 -23.56
CA ALA A 143 -36.30 14.70 -22.93
C ALA A 143 -37.57 15.15 -23.67
N HIS A 144 -37.64 16.40 -24.16
CA HIS A 144 -38.82 16.90 -24.89
C HIS A 144 -38.91 16.34 -26.31
N TYR A 145 -37.78 16.15 -27.00
CA TYR A 145 -37.74 15.41 -28.26
C TYR A 145 -38.30 13.99 -28.11
N ALA A 146 -37.78 13.25 -27.11
CA ALA A 146 -38.20 11.88 -26.86
C ALA A 146 -39.66 11.77 -26.41
N LEU A 147 -40.13 12.72 -25.59
CA LEU A 147 -41.54 12.78 -25.16
C LEU A 147 -42.49 13.08 -26.32
N TYR A 148 -42.18 14.07 -27.17
CA TYR A 148 -42.99 14.40 -28.36
C TYR A 148 -43.26 13.16 -29.21
N ASN A 149 -42.19 12.51 -29.66
CA ASN A 149 -42.25 11.32 -30.51
C ASN A 149 -42.93 10.14 -29.79
N SER A 150 -42.65 9.91 -28.49
CA SER A 150 -43.28 8.83 -27.72
C SER A 150 -44.78 9.02 -27.55
N TYR A 151 -45.25 10.26 -27.31
CA TYR A 151 -46.69 10.55 -27.27
C TYR A 151 -47.34 10.44 -28.65
N GLN A 152 -46.65 10.83 -29.72
CA GLN A 152 -47.12 10.65 -31.09
C GLN A 152 -47.29 9.16 -31.43
N GLN A 153 -46.32 8.30 -31.07
CA GLN A 153 -46.43 6.84 -31.19
C GLN A 153 -47.63 6.26 -30.41
N LYS A 154 -48.00 6.87 -29.28
CA LYS A 154 -49.18 6.49 -28.49
C LYS A 154 -50.50 7.15 -28.94
N GLY A 155 -50.50 7.97 -29.99
CA GLY A 155 -51.69 8.69 -30.46
C GLY A 155 -52.14 9.86 -29.58
N LEU A 156 -51.34 10.26 -28.59
CA LEU A 156 -51.67 11.29 -27.58
C LEU A 156 -51.25 12.68 -28.07
N MET A 157 -51.90 13.16 -29.13
CA MET A 157 -51.46 14.31 -29.92
C MET A 157 -51.33 15.61 -29.12
N ASP A 158 -52.24 15.92 -28.18
CA ASP A 158 -52.15 17.14 -27.36
C ASP A 158 -50.86 17.16 -26.51
N SER A 159 -50.51 16.02 -25.92
CA SER A 159 -49.26 15.86 -25.16
C SER A 159 -48.02 15.90 -26.07
N ALA A 160 -48.13 15.35 -27.28
CA ALA A 160 -47.07 15.44 -28.28
C ALA A 160 -46.83 16.91 -28.68
N PHE A 161 -47.87 17.65 -29.08
CA PHE A 161 -47.77 19.06 -29.47
C PHE A 161 -47.24 19.95 -28.34
N TYR A 162 -47.66 19.72 -27.09
CA TYR A 162 -47.10 20.41 -25.93
C TYR A 162 -45.59 20.23 -25.81
N HIS A 163 -45.10 18.98 -25.86
CA HIS A 163 -43.65 18.72 -25.78
C HIS A 163 -42.89 19.16 -27.02
N LYS A 164 -43.51 19.16 -28.20
CA LYS A 164 -42.92 19.76 -29.41
C LYS A 164 -42.67 21.25 -29.21
N GLN A 165 -43.65 22.02 -28.72
CA GLN A 165 -43.47 23.45 -28.46
C GLN A 165 -42.37 23.74 -27.42
N LEU A 166 -42.18 22.85 -26.44
CA LEU A 166 -41.07 22.97 -25.49
C LEU A 166 -39.72 22.66 -26.15
N PHE A 167 -39.63 21.60 -26.93
CA PHE A 167 -38.44 21.27 -27.73
C PHE A 167 -38.06 22.42 -28.67
N ASP A 168 -39.02 22.93 -29.45
CA ASP A 168 -38.81 24.05 -30.39
C ASP A 168 -38.29 25.30 -29.65
N LYS A 169 -38.83 25.64 -28.48
CA LYS A 169 -38.32 26.74 -27.63
C LYS A 169 -36.90 26.55 -27.13
N VAL A 170 -36.49 25.31 -26.82
CA VAL A 170 -35.10 25.03 -26.39
C VAL A 170 -34.15 25.24 -27.57
N CYS A 171 -34.53 24.80 -28.77
CA CYS A 171 -33.81 25.08 -30.03
C CYS A 171 -33.70 26.59 -30.31
N GLU A 172 -34.83 27.31 -30.30
CA GLU A 172 -34.90 28.76 -30.55
C GLU A 172 -34.11 29.59 -29.53
N SER A 173 -33.84 29.07 -28.34
CA SER A 173 -33.13 29.80 -27.29
C SER A 173 -31.65 30.11 -27.62
N GLY A 174 -31.07 29.48 -28.65
CA GLY A 174 -29.66 29.59 -29.02
C GLY A 174 -28.68 28.99 -27.99
N LYS A 175 -29.19 28.47 -26.85
CA LYS A 175 -28.35 27.91 -25.77
C LYS A 175 -27.84 26.50 -26.07
N LEU A 176 -28.28 25.90 -27.18
CA LEU A 176 -27.67 24.72 -27.78
C LEU A 176 -26.44 25.07 -28.63
N ASP A 177 -26.40 26.27 -29.23
CA ASP A 177 -25.28 26.67 -30.09
C ASP A 177 -23.99 26.87 -29.31
N ALA A 178 -24.07 27.19 -28.01
CA ALA A 178 -22.91 27.19 -27.11
C ALA A 178 -22.26 25.81 -26.92
N TYR A 179 -22.90 24.73 -27.39
CA TYR A 179 -22.36 23.36 -27.38
C TYR A 179 -22.21 22.76 -28.78
N SER A 180 -22.97 23.19 -29.80
CA SER A 180 -22.73 22.79 -31.20
C SER A 180 -21.66 23.64 -31.91
N THR A 181 -21.31 24.81 -31.34
CA THR A 181 -20.22 25.69 -31.82
C THR A 181 -19.05 25.80 -30.82
N LEU A 182 -18.96 24.86 -29.88
CA LEU A 182 -17.63 24.29 -29.64
C LEU A 182 -17.28 23.57 -30.95
N THR A 183 -16.57 24.27 -31.86
CA THR A 183 -15.87 23.61 -32.96
C THR A 183 -15.03 22.47 -32.37
N ASP A 184 -14.72 21.45 -33.18
CA ASP A 184 -13.84 20.36 -32.70
C ASP A 184 -12.58 20.95 -32.06
N ASP A 185 -12.01 22.02 -32.64
CA ASP A 185 -10.91 22.81 -32.06
C ASP A 185 -11.17 23.39 -30.67
N ALA A 186 -12.37 23.93 -30.39
CA ALA A 186 -12.71 24.54 -29.11
C ALA A 186 -13.04 23.50 -28.03
N PHE A 187 -13.72 22.41 -28.40
CA PHE A 187 -13.88 21.24 -27.51
C PHE A 187 -12.52 20.60 -27.22
N ASN A 188 -11.67 20.45 -28.25
CA ASN A 188 -10.31 19.95 -28.12
C ASN A 188 -9.43 20.91 -27.30
N MET A 189 -9.59 22.23 -27.38
CA MET A 189 -8.86 23.18 -26.52
C MET A 189 -9.36 23.14 -25.06
N GLU A 190 -10.67 22.99 -24.80
CA GLU A 190 -11.17 22.82 -23.43
C GLU A 190 -10.73 21.46 -22.85
N LEU A 191 -10.74 20.40 -23.67
CA LEU A 191 -10.27 19.07 -23.29
C LEU A 191 -8.75 19.04 -23.10
N GLN A 192 -7.97 19.62 -24.01
CA GLN A 192 -6.52 19.77 -23.89
C GLN A 192 -6.16 20.61 -22.69
N SER A 193 -6.80 21.75 -22.43
CA SER A 193 -6.47 22.55 -21.23
C SER A 193 -6.81 21.82 -19.93
N LYS A 194 -7.88 21.00 -19.88
CA LYS A 194 -8.17 20.13 -18.73
C LYS A 194 -7.16 18.99 -18.59
N LEU A 195 -6.80 18.35 -19.69
CA LEU A 195 -5.73 17.34 -19.73
C LEU A 195 -4.38 17.95 -19.35
N GLU A 196 -4.04 19.17 -19.77
CA GLU A 196 -2.83 19.89 -19.41
C GLU A 196 -2.81 20.25 -17.91
N ILE A 197 -3.93 20.70 -17.35
CA ILE A 197 -4.04 20.94 -15.90
C ILE A 197 -3.84 19.62 -15.13
N GLN A 198 -4.47 18.54 -15.57
CA GLN A 198 -4.39 17.22 -14.92
C GLN A 198 -2.99 16.59 -15.10
N HIS A 199 -2.39 16.66 -16.29
CA HIS A 199 -1.00 16.27 -16.55
C HIS A 199 0.00 17.10 -15.74
N LYS A 200 -0.28 18.38 -15.49
CA LYS A 200 0.58 19.23 -14.66
C LYS A 200 0.53 18.83 -13.19
N ASP A 201 -0.64 18.39 -12.70
CA ASP A 201 -0.77 17.81 -11.36
C ASP A 201 -0.10 16.42 -11.28
N ASP A 202 -0.20 15.60 -12.32
CA ASP A 202 0.49 14.31 -12.42
C ASP A 202 2.01 14.45 -12.56
N ASP A 203 2.51 15.45 -13.29
CA ASP A 203 3.93 15.79 -13.38
C ASP A 203 4.46 16.24 -12.01
N ASN A 204 3.69 17.06 -11.27
CA ASN A 204 4.03 17.42 -9.90
C ASN A 204 4.10 16.17 -8.98
N ASN A 205 3.16 15.23 -9.14
CA ASN A 205 3.17 13.95 -8.42
C ASN A 205 4.37 13.07 -8.83
N ASN A 206 4.70 12.98 -10.12
CA ASN A 206 5.84 12.23 -10.63
C ASN A 206 7.18 12.80 -10.14
N ILE A 207 7.31 14.14 -10.10
CA ILE A 207 8.45 14.83 -9.50
C ILE A 207 8.54 14.50 -8.00
N LEU A 208 7.42 14.48 -7.27
CA LEU A 208 7.39 14.10 -5.86
C LEU A 208 7.84 12.63 -5.65
N TYR A 209 7.35 11.69 -6.47
CA TYR A 209 7.80 10.29 -6.43
C TYR A 209 9.29 10.14 -6.75
N LEU A 210 9.83 10.91 -7.70
CA LEU A 210 11.26 10.93 -8.02
C LEU A 210 12.08 11.43 -6.82
N ILE A 211 11.66 12.53 -6.18
CA ILE A 211 12.31 13.09 -4.99
C ILE A 211 12.31 12.07 -3.85
N VAL A 212 11.18 11.41 -3.57
CA VAL A 212 11.07 10.37 -2.53
C VAL A 212 11.99 9.18 -2.86
N THR A 213 12.04 8.74 -4.11
CA THR A 213 12.89 7.63 -4.55
C THR A 213 14.38 7.95 -4.38
N VAL A 214 14.80 9.17 -4.75
CA VAL A 214 16.17 9.64 -4.54
C VAL A 214 16.50 9.76 -3.04
N ALA A 215 15.58 10.25 -2.21
CA ALA A 215 15.77 10.34 -0.77
C ALA A 215 15.95 8.95 -0.13
N VAL A 216 15.13 7.95 -0.51
CA VAL A 216 15.27 6.57 -0.04
C VAL A 216 16.60 5.96 -0.49
N ALA A 217 17.02 6.18 -1.74
CA ALA A 217 18.31 5.73 -2.25
C ALA A 217 19.50 6.33 -1.46
N LEU A 218 19.43 7.63 -1.14
CA LEU A 218 20.43 8.31 -0.30
C LEU A 218 20.49 7.75 1.12
N ILE A 219 19.33 7.48 1.75
CA ILE A 219 19.27 6.85 3.08
C ILE A 219 19.94 5.46 3.07
N ILE A 220 19.69 4.66 2.02
CA ILE A 220 20.33 3.34 1.86
C ILE A 220 21.86 3.47 1.69
N ILE A 221 22.32 4.44 0.90
CA ILE A 221 23.75 4.72 0.72
C ILE A 221 24.39 5.15 2.05
N ILE A 222 23.78 6.08 2.78
CA ILE A 222 24.24 6.54 4.10
C ILE A 222 24.33 5.36 5.07
N TYR A 223 23.30 4.51 5.14
CA TYR A 223 23.30 3.31 5.98
C TYR A 223 24.46 2.36 5.63
N ILE A 224 24.72 2.11 4.35
CA ILE A 224 25.83 1.26 3.90
C ILE A 224 27.19 1.87 4.28
N VAL A 225 27.35 3.20 4.12
CA VAL A 225 28.59 3.92 4.49
C VAL A 225 28.82 3.87 6.00
N VAL A 226 27.82 4.22 6.81
CA VAL A 226 27.89 4.19 8.29
C VAL A 226 28.18 2.78 8.80
N LYS A 227 27.51 1.76 8.25
CA LYS A 227 27.75 0.34 8.59
C LYS A 227 29.17 -0.12 8.23
N LYS A 228 29.72 0.37 7.11
CA LYS A 228 31.11 0.07 6.72
C LYS A 228 32.11 0.82 7.60
N TRP A 229 31.81 2.06 7.97
CA TRP A 229 32.64 2.90 8.84
C TRP A 229 32.74 2.36 10.26
N HIS A 230 31.63 1.97 10.89
CA HIS A 230 31.65 1.29 12.20
C HIS A 230 32.39 -0.06 12.19
N LYS A 231 32.54 -0.69 11.02
CA LYS A 231 33.29 -1.94 10.89
C LYS A 231 34.81 -1.71 10.76
N THR A 232 35.24 -0.53 10.27
CA THR A 232 36.67 -0.16 10.19
C THR A 232 37.14 0.67 11.38
N HIS A 233 36.22 1.41 12.02
CA HIS A 233 36.45 2.18 13.24
C HIS A 233 35.43 1.72 14.29
N PRO A 234 35.63 0.53 14.90
CA PRO A 234 34.90 0.21 16.12
C PRO A 234 35.22 1.32 17.12
N ALA A 235 34.18 1.98 17.65
CA ALA A 235 34.38 3.05 18.62
C ALA A 235 35.23 2.51 19.77
N ILE A 236 36.29 3.25 20.13
CA ILE A 236 37.04 3.00 21.35
C ILE A 236 36.12 3.40 22.49
N ILE A 237 35.27 2.45 22.89
CA ILE A 237 34.51 2.54 24.13
C ILE A 237 35.55 2.39 25.22
N GLU A 238 35.96 3.52 25.81
CA GLU A 238 36.82 3.51 26.99
C GLU A 238 36.19 2.56 28.02
N PRO A 239 36.96 1.57 28.53
CA PRO A 239 36.43 0.65 29.49
C PRO A 239 36.02 1.42 30.74
N ASN A 240 34.79 1.19 31.20
CA ASN A 240 34.42 1.58 32.54
C ASN A 240 35.04 0.55 33.49
N ASP A 241 36.28 0.84 33.89
CA ASP A 241 37.22 -0.08 34.54
C ASP A 241 36.69 -0.73 35.82
N ASP A 242 35.72 -0.08 36.50
CA ASP A 242 35.12 -0.53 37.75
C ASP A 242 34.59 -1.97 37.69
N ILE A 243 33.94 -2.37 36.59
CA ILE A 243 33.41 -3.73 36.46
C ILE A 243 34.54 -4.74 36.21
N VAL A 244 35.52 -4.41 35.36
CA VAL A 244 36.63 -5.33 35.05
C VAL A 244 37.44 -5.64 36.31
N ASN A 245 37.81 -4.59 37.05
CA ASN A 245 38.57 -4.71 38.30
C ASN A 245 37.76 -5.42 39.40
N SER A 246 36.45 -5.16 39.48
CA SER A 246 35.57 -5.83 40.46
C SER A 246 35.44 -7.32 40.20
N VAL A 247 35.28 -7.75 38.94
CA VAL A 247 35.09 -9.18 38.60
C VAL A 247 36.37 -9.98 38.87
N GLU A 248 37.55 -9.45 38.51
CA GLU A 248 38.83 -10.12 38.77
C GLU A 248 39.12 -10.21 40.28
N SER A 249 38.82 -9.17 41.06
CA SER A 249 38.93 -9.22 42.53
C SER A 249 37.99 -10.26 43.16
N CYS A 250 36.74 -10.36 42.68
CA CYS A 250 35.79 -11.39 43.15
C CYS A 250 36.30 -12.80 42.85
N LYS A 251 36.86 -13.03 41.66
CA LYS A 251 37.47 -14.30 41.27
C LYS A 251 38.65 -14.65 42.18
N GLN A 252 39.60 -13.75 42.42
CA GLN A 252 40.75 -14.02 43.28
C GLN A 252 40.36 -14.41 44.71
N CYS A 253 39.29 -13.81 45.25
CA CYS A 253 38.71 -14.25 46.53
C CYS A 253 38.02 -15.62 46.42
N PHE A 254 37.29 -15.88 45.34
CA PHE A 254 36.60 -17.15 45.12
C PHE A 254 37.57 -18.32 44.93
N GLU A 255 38.70 -18.12 44.25
CA GLU A 255 39.72 -19.15 44.00
C GLU A 255 40.36 -19.70 45.29
N GLN A 256 40.24 -18.98 46.41
CA GLN A 256 40.70 -19.41 47.74
C GLN A 256 39.67 -20.27 48.50
N THR A 257 38.46 -20.48 47.95
CA THR A 257 37.38 -21.19 48.62
C THR A 257 37.40 -22.71 48.37
N GLU A 258 36.85 -23.47 49.33
CA GLU A 258 36.62 -24.91 49.18
C GLU A 258 35.71 -25.22 47.97
N THR A 259 34.71 -24.37 47.70
CA THR A 259 33.81 -24.53 46.55
C THR A 259 34.53 -24.39 45.21
N PHE A 260 35.54 -23.54 45.08
CA PHE A 260 36.37 -23.51 43.87
C PHE A 260 37.19 -24.80 43.71
N ARG A 261 37.68 -25.40 44.80
CA ARG A 261 38.32 -26.72 44.76
C ARG A 261 37.35 -27.79 44.26
N LEU A 262 36.13 -27.85 44.80
CA LEU A 262 35.10 -28.79 44.38
C LEU A 262 34.70 -28.60 42.90
N LEU A 263 34.57 -27.36 42.42
CA LEU A 263 34.30 -27.09 41.00
C LEU A 263 35.45 -27.56 40.08
N ASN A 264 36.70 -27.44 40.52
CA ASN A 264 37.84 -27.98 39.78
C ASN A 264 37.86 -29.52 39.76
N GLU A 265 37.49 -30.18 40.86
CA GLU A 265 37.31 -31.64 40.86
C GLU A 265 36.21 -32.10 39.89
N LEU A 266 35.08 -31.39 39.85
CA LEU A 266 34.01 -31.64 38.89
C LEU A 266 34.47 -31.41 37.44
N ARG A 267 35.32 -30.39 37.19
CA ARG A 267 35.95 -30.13 35.88
C ARG A 267 36.88 -31.26 35.45
N ILE A 268 37.65 -31.85 36.39
CA ILE A 268 38.50 -33.02 36.10
C ILE A 268 37.65 -34.26 35.81
N LYS A 269 36.57 -34.46 36.58
CA LYS A 269 35.66 -35.61 36.47
C LYS A 269 34.47 -35.38 35.52
N GLU A 270 34.62 -34.51 34.51
CA GLU A 270 33.52 -34.05 33.65
C GLU A 270 32.75 -35.21 32.96
N LYS A 271 33.43 -36.32 32.65
CA LYS A 271 32.83 -37.52 32.04
C LYS A 271 31.97 -38.36 33.00
N GLU A 272 32.08 -38.11 34.31
CA GLU A 272 31.47 -38.91 35.38
C GLU A 272 30.38 -38.14 36.16
N LEU A 273 30.19 -36.84 35.87
CA LEU A 273 29.22 -35.96 36.53
C LEU A 273 27.85 -36.62 36.71
N TYR A 274 27.26 -37.13 35.63
CA TYR A 274 25.92 -37.74 35.62
C TYR A 274 25.84 -39.12 36.29
N LYS A 275 26.97 -39.72 36.68
CA LYS A 275 27.02 -40.96 37.47
C LYS A 275 27.13 -40.70 38.98
N THR A 276 27.45 -39.48 39.38
CA THR A 276 27.66 -39.10 40.77
C THR A 276 26.40 -38.40 41.30
N SER A 277 25.75 -38.95 42.32
CA SER A 277 24.80 -38.18 43.12
C SER A 277 25.60 -37.15 43.93
N PHE A 278 25.50 -35.88 43.56
CA PHE A 278 26.25 -34.81 44.21
C PHE A 278 25.28 -33.91 44.96
N ASP A 279 25.04 -34.26 46.22
CA ASP A 279 24.03 -33.60 47.08
C ASP A 279 24.41 -32.17 47.50
N LYS A 280 25.54 -31.65 46.98
CA LYS A 280 26.08 -30.31 47.26
C LYS A 280 25.93 -29.32 46.09
N ARG A 281 25.16 -29.63 45.03
CA ARG A 281 24.98 -28.71 43.87
C ARG A 281 24.46 -27.34 44.29
N ASP A 282 23.39 -27.33 45.07
CA ASP A 282 22.72 -26.11 45.54
C ASP A 282 23.65 -25.27 46.43
N LEU A 283 24.58 -25.90 47.14
CA LEU A 283 25.65 -25.22 47.90
C LEU A 283 26.66 -24.56 46.96
N LEU A 284 27.12 -25.26 45.91
CA LEU A 284 28.03 -24.68 44.91
C LEU A 284 27.39 -23.48 44.21
N GLU A 285 26.13 -23.58 43.80
CA GLU A 285 25.40 -22.48 43.14
C GLU A 285 25.30 -21.26 44.07
N LYS A 286 24.89 -21.48 45.32
CA LYS A 286 24.78 -20.42 46.32
C LYS A 286 26.12 -19.74 46.61
N GLU A 287 27.19 -20.50 46.78
CA GLU A 287 28.52 -19.94 47.09
C GLU A 287 29.13 -19.20 45.89
N VAL A 288 29.03 -19.73 44.66
CA VAL A 288 29.42 -18.99 43.44
C VAL A 288 28.69 -17.65 43.36
N PHE A 289 27.36 -17.66 43.48
CA PHE A 289 26.54 -16.46 43.37
C PHE A 289 26.84 -15.43 44.47
N GLN A 290 27.14 -15.90 45.68
CA GLN A 290 27.53 -15.04 46.80
C GLN A 290 28.90 -14.38 46.60
N SER A 291 29.89 -15.10 46.05
CA SER A 291 31.22 -14.54 45.78
C SER A 291 31.22 -13.44 44.71
N PHE A 292 30.27 -13.48 43.76
CA PHE A 292 30.11 -12.45 42.74
C PHE A 292 28.97 -11.45 43.02
N ASN A 293 28.36 -11.47 44.21
CA ASN A 293 27.15 -10.70 44.54
C ASN A 293 27.24 -9.18 44.21
N LYS A 294 28.40 -8.54 44.43
CA LYS A 294 28.61 -7.12 44.08
C LYS A 294 28.52 -6.87 42.57
N VAL A 295 29.15 -7.72 41.76
CA VAL A 295 29.09 -7.69 40.30
C VAL A 295 27.66 -7.99 39.84
N ASN A 296 27.05 -9.03 40.44
CA ASN A 296 25.71 -9.47 40.09
C ASN A 296 24.66 -8.40 40.35
N ALA A 297 24.75 -7.62 41.43
CA ALA A 297 23.87 -6.47 41.66
C ALA A 297 23.93 -5.44 40.50
N VAL A 298 25.13 -5.12 40.00
CA VAL A 298 25.32 -4.19 38.86
C VAL A 298 24.77 -4.78 37.56
N LEU A 299 24.98 -6.08 37.31
CA LEU A 299 24.46 -6.75 36.13
C LEU A 299 22.93 -6.91 36.15
N ILE A 300 22.34 -7.19 37.32
CA ILE A 300 20.89 -7.21 37.53
C ILE A 300 20.32 -5.83 37.21
N ASP A 301 20.86 -4.76 37.78
CA ASP A 301 20.27 -3.44 37.55
C ASP A 301 20.44 -2.99 36.10
N LYS A 302 21.65 -3.09 35.54
CA LYS A 302 21.95 -2.54 34.22
C LYS A 302 21.39 -3.35 33.04
N TYR A 303 21.30 -4.68 33.17
CA TYR A 303 20.94 -5.58 32.07
C TYR A 303 19.72 -6.46 32.34
N LYS A 304 19.11 -6.35 33.52
CA LYS A 304 17.94 -7.14 33.97
C LYS A 304 18.16 -8.65 33.72
N LEU A 305 19.34 -9.15 34.12
CA LEU A 305 19.68 -10.57 34.03
C LEU A 305 18.95 -11.39 35.09
N SER A 306 18.59 -12.63 34.73
CA SER A 306 18.09 -13.65 35.65
C SER A 306 19.23 -14.32 36.44
N ALA A 307 18.92 -14.93 37.60
CA ALA A 307 19.90 -15.69 38.39
C ALA A 307 20.63 -16.76 37.54
N ASP A 308 19.86 -17.45 36.72
CA ASP A 308 20.25 -18.43 35.72
C ASP A 308 21.30 -17.89 34.70
N GLU A 309 21.18 -16.61 34.34
CA GLU A 309 22.08 -15.89 33.44
C GLU A 309 23.34 -15.38 34.13
N LEU A 310 23.23 -14.91 35.37
CA LEU A 310 24.36 -14.49 36.21
C LEU A 310 25.26 -15.68 36.56
N MET A 311 24.68 -16.78 37.02
CA MET A 311 25.39 -18.05 37.27
C MET A 311 26.14 -18.55 36.02
N CYS A 312 25.59 -18.31 34.82
CA CYS A 312 26.26 -18.61 33.56
C CYS A 312 27.43 -17.64 33.24
N CYS A 313 27.32 -16.36 33.60
CA CYS A 313 28.41 -15.39 33.53
C CYS A 313 29.54 -15.76 34.49
N ASP A 314 29.23 -15.88 35.79
CA ASP A 314 30.18 -16.13 36.87
C ASP A 314 30.99 -17.39 36.60
N CYS A 315 30.31 -18.52 36.36
CA CYS A 315 30.97 -19.79 36.06
C CYS A 315 31.82 -19.77 34.77
N SER A 316 31.45 -18.94 33.78
CA SER A 316 32.25 -18.83 32.56
C SER A 316 33.52 -18.00 32.78
N TYR A 317 33.45 -16.96 33.60
CA TYR A 317 34.59 -16.12 33.93
C TYR A 317 35.71 -16.90 34.61
N ILE A 318 35.34 -17.76 35.57
CA ILE A 318 36.25 -18.65 36.30
C ILE A 318 36.68 -19.89 35.48
N GLY A 319 36.30 -19.99 34.20
CA GLY A 319 36.77 -21.05 33.29
C GLY A 319 36.15 -22.43 33.53
N ILE A 320 34.88 -22.49 33.94
CA ILE A 320 34.13 -23.75 34.07
C ILE A 320 33.43 -24.10 32.74
N SER A 321 33.51 -25.38 32.35
CA SER A 321 33.00 -25.86 31.07
C SER A 321 31.46 -25.85 31.00
N ASN A 322 30.90 -25.75 29.79
CA ASN A 322 29.45 -25.77 29.59
C ASN A 322 28.78 -27.05 30.16
N ASN A 323 29.52 -28.15 30.30
CA ASN A 323 29.00 -29.41 30.84
C ASN A 323 28.91 -29.35 32.38
N VAL A 324 29.90 -28.79 33.07
CA VAL A 324 29.85 -28.58 34.52
C VAL A 324 28.82 -27.49 34.87
N ILE A 325 28.74 -26.39 34.10
CA ILE A 325 27.69 -25.36 34.28
C ILE A 325 26.29 -25.98 34.14
N ALA A 326 26.08 -26.82 33.11
CA ALA A 326 24.82 -27.52 32.91
C ALA A 326 24.49 -28.45 34.10
N TYR A 327 25.49 -29.17 34.62
CA TYR A 327 25.33 -30.09 35.74
C TYR A 327 24.92 -29.40 37.04
N ILE A 328 25.56 -28.28 37.40
CA ILE A 328 25.25 -27.54 38.64
C ILE A 328 23.92 -26.76 38.54
N SER A 329 23.57 -26.24 37.36
CA SER A 329 22.33 -25.47 37.13
C SER A 329 21.13 -26.31 36.65
N TYR A 330 21.15 -27.63 36.87
CA TYR A 330 20.11 -28.59 36.45
C TYR A 330 19.65 -28.42 34.99
N SER A 331 20.59 -28.12 34.09
CA SER A 331 20.34 -27.75 32.70
C SER A 331 21.04 -28.68 31.72
N SER A 332 20.96 -28.37 30.42
CA SER A 332 21.69 -29.08 29.37
C SER A 332 22.83 -28.24 28.79
N PRO A 333 23.94 -28.83 28.31
CA PRO A 333 25.03 -28.09 27.67
C PRO A 333 24.57 -27.30 26.42
N ALA A 334 23.51 -27.76 25.76
CA ALA A 334 22.85 -27.04 24.67
C ALA A 334 22.09 -25.79 25.16
N ALA A 335 21.42 -25.87 26.32
CA ALA A 335 20.78 -24.72 26.95
C ALA A 335 21.81 -23.67 27.41
N ILE A 336 22.95 -24.08 27.97
CA ILE A 336 24.05 -23.16 28.34
C ILE A 336 24.59 -22.43 27.10
N ARG A 337 24.84 -23.14 25.98
CA ARG A 337 25.24 -22.49 24.72
C ARG A 337 24.21 -21.47 24.22
N LYS A 338 22.92 -21.81 24.24
CA LYS A 338 21.83 -20.87 23.90
C LYS A 338 21.76 -19.69 24.88
N ARG A 339 22.06 -19.89 26.16
CA ARG A 339 22.09 -18.83 27.19
C ARG A 339 23.25 -17.86 26.94
N LYS A 340 24.44 -18.35 26.59
CA LYS A 340 25.59 -17.52 26.16
C LYS A 340 25.25 -16.66 24.93
N GLU A 341 24.63 -17.22 23.90
CA GLU A 341 24.24 -16.41 22.72
C GLU A 341 23.16 -15.36 23.05
N ARG A 342 22.19 -15.65 23.94
CA ARG A 342 21.27 -14.61 24.45
C ARG A 342 22.01 -13.51 25.21
N LEU A 343 22.97 -13.88 26.06
CA LEU A 343 23.79 -12.93 26.81
C LEU A 343 24.64 -12.03 25.91
N ARG A 344 25.08 -12.53 24.75
CA ARG A 344 25.76 -11.75 23.71
C ARG A 344 24.93 -10.60 23.15
N HIS A 345 23.60 -10.73 23.17
CA HIS A 345 22.66 -9.69 22.75
C HIS A 345 22.18 -8.80 23.91
N LYS A 346 22.26 -9.26 25.16
CA LYS A 346 21.90 -8.47 26.35
C LYS A 346 23.05 -7.60 26.86
N LEU A 347 24.26 -8.13 26.94
CA LEU A 347 25.43 -7.45 27.50
C LEU A 347 26.05 -6.48 26.49
N SER A 348 26.77 -5.47 26.99
CA SER A 348 27.66 -4.68 26.13
C SER A 348 28.77 -5.58 25.56
N PRO A 349 29.33 -5.28 24.36
CA PRO A 349 30.43 -6.05 23.80
C PRO A 349 31.64 -6.16 24.74
N LEU A 350 31.90 -5.10 25.51
CA LEU A 350 32.93 -5.08 26.55
C LEU A 350 32.65 -6.11 27.63
N HIS A 351 31.50 -6.04 28.32
CA HIS A 351 31.19 -6.96 29.43
C HIS A 351 31.06 -8.40 28.95
N TYR A 352 30.43 -8.64 27.79
CA TYR A 352 30.41 -9.99 27.21
C TYR A 352 31.84 -10.53 27.00
N SER A 353 32.76 -9.68 26.58
CA SER A 353 34.16 -10.08 26.40
C SER A 353 34.89 -10.37 27.72
N VAL A 354 34.50 -9.75 28.84
CA VAL A 354 35.02 -10.07 30.18
C VAL A 354 34.61 -11.49 30.58
N PHE A 355 33.31 -11.81 30.55
CA PHE A 355 32.79 -13.10 31.04
C PHE A 355 33.01 -14.31 30.11
N PHE A 356 33.28 -14.10 28.81
CA PHE A 356 33.22 -15.19 27.81
C PHE A 356 34.38 -15.24 26.79
N LYS A 357 35.51 -14.54 26.99
CA LYS A 357 36.71 -14.68 26.12
C LYS A 357 37.74 -15.72 26.59
N ASN A 358 37.62 -16.24 27.81
CA ASN A 358 38.53 -17.24 28.38
C ASN A 358 38.29 -18.64 27.79
#